data_AF-A0A3N5GDI4-F1
#
_entry.id   AF-A0A3N5GDI4-F1
#
_cell.length_a   1.000
_cell.length_b   1.000
_cell.length_c   1.000
_cell.angle_alpha   90.00
_cell.angle_beta   90.00
_cell.angle_gamma   90.00
#
_symmetry.space_group_name_H-M   'P 1'
#
loop_
_entity.id
_entity.type
_entity.pdbx_description
1 polymer ?
#
loop_
_entity_poly.entity_id
_entity_poly.type
_entity_poly.pdbx_seq_one_letter_code
_entity_poly.pdbx_strand_id
1 'polypeptide(L)' 'MNGPHDLGGMHGFGPVRPESGEPVFHAEWERRAFAL' A
#
# COMPACT_ATOMS: atom_id res chain seq x y z
N MET A 1 -9.17 -18.20 0.64
CA MET A 1 -9.78 -17.80 -0.65
C MET A 1 -8.64 -17.44 -1.58
N ASN A 2 -8.62 -17.94 -2.81
CA ASN A 2 -7.64 -17.52 -3.83
C ASN A 2 -8.13 -16.19 -4.43
N GLY A 3 -7.92 -15.10 -3.70
CA GLY A 3 -8.42 -13.77 -4.04
C GLY A 3 -7.31 -12.84 -4.52
N PRO A 4 -7.68 -11.62 -4.98
CA PRO A 4 -6.72 -10.66 -5.56
C PRO A 4 -5.60 -10.18 -4.63
N HIS A 5 -5.64 -10.49 -3.34
CA HIS A 5 -4.57 -10.19 -2.39
C HIS A 5 -3.37 -11.15 -2.50
N ASP A 6 -3.55 -12.32 -3.12
CA ASP A 6 -2.48 -13.29 -3.38
C ASP A 6 -1.74 -12.91 -4.67
N LEU A 7 -0.83 -11.94 -4.55
CA LEU A 7 -0.15 -11.30 -5.67
C LEU A 7 1.17 -11.98 -6.07
N GLY A 8 1.59 -13.05 -5.38
CA GLY A 8 2.85 -13.74 -5.63
C GLY A 8 2.94 -14.31 -7.05
N GLY A 9 3.94 -13.87 -7.83
CA GLY A 9 4.15 -14.37 -9.20
C GLY A 9 3.26 -13.73 -10.28
N MET A 10 2.48 -12.70 -9.94
CA MET A 10 1.65 -11.97 -10.90
C MET A 10 2.46 -10.96 -11.72
N HIS A 11 2.03 -10.70 -12.95
CA HIS A 11 2.67 -9.75 -13.88
C HIS A 11 1.72 -8.61 -14.27
N GLY A 12 2.26 -7.48 -14.74
CA GLY A 12 1.48 -6.39 -15.36
C GLY A 12 1.23 -5.14 -14.49
N PHE A 13 1.77 -5.06 -13.26
CA PHE A 13 1.58 -3.91 -12.36
C PHE A 13 2.46 -2.68 -12.66
N GLY A 14 3.42 -2.80 -13.57
CA GLY A 14 4.38 -1.74 -13.88
C GLY A 14 5.52 -1.65 -12.85
N PRO A 15 6.33 -0.58 -12.91
CA PRO A 15 7.48 -0.40 -12.03
C PRO A 15 7.07 0.09 -10.62
N VAL A 16 7.86 -0.28 -9.61
CA VAL A 16 7.75 0.29 -8.26
C VAL A 16 8.29 1.72 -8.25
N ARG A 17 7.53 2.67 -7.68
CA ARG A 17 7.86 4.10 -7.64
C ARG A 17 7.79 4.65 -6.20
N PRO A 18 8.83 4.44 -5.36
CA PRO A 18 8.82 4.88 -3.97
C PRO A 18 8.98 6.40 -3.83
N GLU A 19 8.37 7.00 -2.81
CA GLU A 19 8.60 8.39 -2.42
C GLU A 19 9.83 8.50 -1.49
N SER A 20 10.68 9.51 -1.71
CA SER A 20 11.84 9.73 -0.83
C SER A 20 11.40 10.38 0.48
N GLY A 21 11.71 9.74 1.61
CA GLY A 21 11.32 10.26 2.92
C GLY A 21 9.83 10.15 3.21
N GLU A 22 9.16 9.18 2.58
CA GLU A 22 7.72 8.94 2.71
C GLU A 22 7.28 8.86 4.18
N PRO A 23 6.28 9.65 4.60
CA PRO A 23 5.78 9.59 5.96
C PRO A 23 4.95 8.31 6.18
N VAL A 24 4.86 7.85 7.43
CA VAL A 24 4.01 6.68 7.77
C VAL A 24 2.53 6.93 7.48
N PHE A 25 2.09 8.19 7.55
CA PHE A 25 0.75 8.61 7.15
C PHE A 25 0.85 9.96 6.41
N HIS A 26 0.29 10.01 5.20
CA HIS A 26 0.21 11.18 4.32
C HIS A 26 -0.88 12.15 4.75
N ALA A 27 -1.92 11.67 5.43
CA ALA A 27 -3.04 12.48 5.88
C ALA A 27 -3.45 12.19 7.32
N GLU A 28 -3.96 13.21 8.01
CA GLU A 28 -4.39 13.11 9.41
C GLU A 28 -5.48 12.06 9.65
N TRP A 29 -6.31 11.77 8.65
CA TRP A 29 -7.39 10.78 8.79
C TRP A 29 -6.86 9.34 8.80
N GLU A 30 -5.72 9.05 8.17
CA GLU A 30 -5.15 7.70 8.12
C GLU A 30 -4.70 7.24 9.50
N ARG A 31 -4.07 8.16 10.26
CA ARG A 31 -3.72 7.96 11.67
C ARG A 31 -4.95 7.61 12.51
N ARG A 32 -6.06 8.30 12.27
CA ARG A 32 -7.32 8.07 13.00
C ARG A 32 -7.91 6.71 12.66
N ALA A 33 -8.00 6.37 11.37
CA ALA A 33 -8.55 5.10 10.91
C ALA A 33 -7.73 3.90 11.42
N PHE A 34 -6.41 4.02 11.48
CA PHE A 34 -5.53 2.98 12.00
C PHE A 34 -5.67 2.76 13.52
N ALA A 35 -6.08 3.80 14.26
CA ALA A 35 -6.25 3.74 15.72
C ALA A 35 -7.62 3.19 16.17
N LEU A 36 -8.50 2.84 15.23
CA LEU A 36 -9.82 2.23 15.49
C LEU A 36 -9.73 0.70 15.45
#